data_AF-A0A2D4F5L7-F1
#
_entry.id   AF-A0A2D4F5L7-F1
#
_cell.length_a   1.000
_cell.length_b   1.000
_cell.length_c   1.000
_cell.angle_alpha   90.00
_cell.angle_beta   90.00
_cell.angle_gamma   90.00
#
_symmetry.space_group_name_H-M   'P 1'
#
loop_
_entity.id
_entity.type
_entity.pdbx_description
1 polymer ?
#
loop_
_entity_poly.entity_id
_entity_poly.type
_entity_poly.pdbx_seq_one_letter_code
_entity_poly.pdbx_strand_id
1 'polypeptide(L)'
;MGSFHLLVRKSGSLTVFTTPLSGKNIFHRTLTISSPFYKKKRTEYENIDLPKYGKVVDYLTSGKGTPGRPKPFEEDGAECQNKLPARKAGAKLLKNWIPLMNPRKSSQHQETHQGLPLQIALQKNNWASVTSVLHQTMPAEQAFYLERWKERMILKLGKEGFEEYVTDTFQKGKSFHAAMEALLLAKGNVGKGQAEDTSISGYVMSVRHVLQDITRVRALESAVQHEALCYQGLTDCIADYRGQLCLIDWKTSEKPKPFLQNTYDNPLQIAAYIGAINHDRNYEFQVNCGLLVVAYKDGSPAHSHFMSFELCSQYWDKWLLRLEEFKEKGKDKATQII
;
A
#
# COMPACT_ATOMS: atom_id res chain seq x y z
N MET A 1 -21.86 23.65 -63.15
CA MET A 1 -21.43 22.32 -63.60
C MET A 1 -20.13 21.98 -62.89
N GLY A 2 -20.07 20.82 -62.23
CA GLY A 2 -18.87 20.35 -61.53
C GLY A 2 -19.17 19.87 -60.11
N SER A 3 -19.86 18.74 -60.00
CA SER A 3 -19.97 17.97 -58.76
C SER A 3 -18.61 17.37 -58.43
N PHE A 4 -18.12 17.50 -57.20
CA PHE A 4 -16.96 16.72 -56.74
C PHE A 4 -17.29 16.01 -55.43
N HIS A 5 -17.29 14.69 -55.55
CA HIS A 5 -17.57 13.71 -54.51
C HIS A 5 -16.61 13.82 -53.32
N LEU A 6 -17.18 13.76 -52.13
CA LEU A 6 -16.47 13.51 -50.88
C LEU A 6 -16.02 12.03 -50.86
N LEU A 7 -14.73 11.77 -51.06
CA LEU A 7 -14.15 10.44 -50.90
C LEU A 7 -13.45 10.38 -49.55
N VAL A 8 -14.15 9.80 -48.57
CA VAL A 8 -13.59 9.47 -47.25
C VAL A 8 -12.75 8.22 -47.37
N ARG A 9 -11.45 8.34 -47.11
CA ARG A 9 -10.59 7.19 -46.76
C ARG A 9 -9.81 7.54 -45.50
N LYS A 10 -10.08 6.81 -44.42
CA LYS A 10 -9.31 6.80 -43.18
C LYS A 10 -7.92 6.22 -43.46
N SER A 11 -6.88 6.99 -43.15
CA SER A 11 -5.64 6.47 -42.56
C SER A 11 -4.84 7.63 -41.99
N GLY A 12 -4.46 7.50 -40.73
CA GLY A 12 -3.24 8.05 -40.13
C GLY A 12 -2.82 9.50 -40.37
N SER A 13 -2.84 10.26 -39.27
CA SER A 13 -1.88 11.33 -38.92
C SER A 13 -2.14 12.76 -39.39
N LEU A 14 -1.90 13.69 -38.45
CA LEU A 14 -1.54 15.11 -38.59
C LEU A 14 -2.25 15.94 -39.69
N THR A 15 -3.04 16.92 -39.26
CA THR A 15 -3.41 18.06 -40.10
C THR A 15 -2.48 19.23 -39.78
N VAL A 16 -1.56 19.54 -40.69
CA VAL A 16 -0.73 20.76 -40.66
C VAL A 16 -1.39 21.78 -41.60
N PHE A 17 -1.70 22.96 -41.07
CA PHE A 17 -2.04 24.12 -41.88
C PHE A 17 -0.86 25.08 -41.89
N THR A 18 -0.36 25.41 -43.09
CA THR A 18 0.64 26.48 -43.30
C THR A 18 0.06 27.56 -44.20
N THR A 19 0.09 28.81 -43.75
CA THR A 19 -0.03 30.01 -44.58
C THR A 19 1.24 30.86 -44.44
N PRO A 20 1.68 31.58 -45.49
CA PRO A 20 3.02 32.18 -45.53
C PRO A 20 3.08 33.63 -44.99
N LEU A 21 4.16 33.87 -44.24
CA LEU A 21 4.96 35.10 -44.01
C LEU A 21 4.28 36.46 -43.75
N SER A 22 4.67 37.09 -42.62
CA SER A 22 5.40 38.37 -42.62
C SER A 22 6.05 38.60 -41.24
N GLY A 23 7.18 39.30 -41.21
CA GLY A 23 8.25 39.09 -40.25
C GLY A 23 8.16 39.86 -38.94
N LYS A 24 8.79 39.28 -37.89
CA LYS A 24 9.72 39.93 -36.95
C LYS A 24 10.32 38.86 -36.03
N ASN A 25 11.64 38.92 -35.88
CA ASN A 25 12.47 38.00 -35.11
C ASN A 25 12.07 37.92 -33.63
N ILE A 26 11.69 36.74 -33.16
CA ILE A 26 11.75 36.34 -31.75
C ILE A 26 12.27 34.89 -31.73
N PHE A 27 13.39 34.66 -31.04
CA PHE A 27 13.94 33.32 -30.80
C PHE A 27 12.95 32.51 -29.95
N HIS A 28 12.06 31.76 -30.60
CA HIS A 28 11.29 30.71 -29.94
C HIS A 28 12.12 29.42 -29.93
N ARG A 29 12.65 29.06 -28.77
CA ARG A 29 13.02 27.66 -28.47
C ARG A 29 11.73 26.85 -28.45
N THR A 30 11.43 26.16 -29.54
CA THR A 30 10.33 25.20 -29.62
C THR A 30 10.71 23.97 -28.77
N LEU A 31 10.22 23.91 -27.53
CA LEU A 31 10.23 22.69 -26.74
C LEU A 31 9.04 21.85 -27.19
N THR A 32 9.32 20.82 -27.98
CA THR A 32 8.38 19.76 -28.33
C THR A 32 7.98 19.04 -27.05
N ILE A 33 6.80 19.34 -26.50
CA ILE A 33 6.21 18.56 -25.40
C ILE A 33 5.68 17.28 -26.03
N SER A 34 6.53 16.25 -26.10
CA SER A 34 6.02 14.89 -26.25
C SER A 34 5.34 14.53 -24.94
N SER A 35 4.01 14.50 -24.93
CA SER A 35 3.25 13.90 -23.84
C SER A 35 3.73 12.45 -23.70
N PRO A 36 4.36 12.04 -22.58
CA PRO A 36 4.74 10.66 -22.42
C PRO A 36 3.43 9.87 -22.35
N PHE A 37 3.24 8.98 -23.32
CA PHE A 37 2.22 7.95 -23.28
C PHE A 37 2.30 7.27 -21.91
N TYR A 38 1.34 7.58 -21.04
CA TYR A 38 1.17 6.93 -19.75
C TYR A 38 0.91 5.44 -20.02
N LYS A 39 1.98 4.64 -19.98
CA LYS A 39 1.85 3.18 -19.92
C LYS A 39 1.16 2.87 -18.59
N LYS A 40 -0.06 2.37 -18.68
CA LYS A 40 -0.88 1.84 -17.57
C LYS A 40 -0.01 0.90 -16.71
N LYS A 41 0.47 1.39 -15.56
CA LYS A 41 1.16 0.58 -14.53
C LYS A 41 0.09 -0.26 -13.84
N ARG A 42 0.22 -1.59 -13.94
CA ARG A 42 -0.57 -2.55 -13.15
C ARG A 42 -0.10 -2.46 -11.71
N THR A 43 -1.00 -2.04 -10.82
CA THR A 43 -0.75 -1.95 -9.38
C THR A 43 -0.80 -3.35 -8.76
N GLU A 44 0.04 -3.61 -7.76
CA GLU A 44 0.15 -4.89 -7.02
C GLU A 44 -1.20 -5.45 -6.53
N TYR A 45 -2.16 -4.56 -6.31
CA TYR A 45 -3.55 -4.84 -5.93
C TYR A 45 -4.39 -5.57 -7.00
N GLU A 46 -3.93 -5.69 -8.25
CA GLU A 46 -4.63 -6.49 -9.29
C GLU A 46 -4.47 -8.02 -9.08
N ASN A 47 -3.63 -8.47 -8.14
CA ASN A 47 -3.32 -9.91 -7.94
C ASN A 47 -3.97 -10.56 -6.71
N ILE A 48 -4.99 -9.94 -6.09
CA ILE A 48 -5.77 -10.62 -5.04
C ILE A 48 -6.80 -11.52 -5.73
N ASP A 49 -6.40 -12.76 -5.98
CA ASP A 49 -7.25 -13.80 -6.56
C ASP A 49 -8.29 -14.25 -5.51
N LEU A 50 -9.50 -13.68 -5.58
CA LEU A 50 -10.65 -13.96 -4.73
C LEU A 50 -11.14 -15.44 -4.66
N PRO A 51 -10.82 -16.39 -5.56
CA PRO A 51 -11.40 -17.74 -5.48
C PRO A 51 -10.75 -18.69 -4.45
N LYS A 52 -9.63 -18.34 -3.82
CA LYS A 52 -8.82 -19.34 -3.08
C LYS A 52 -9.27 -19.62 -1.63
N TYR A 53 -10.38 -19.04 -1.18
CA TYR A 53 -10.90 -19.19 0.18
C TYR A 53 -11.78 -20.43 0.40
N GLY A 54 -12.14 -21.18 -0.64
CA GLY A 54 -13.01 -22.36 -0.48
C GLY A 54 -12.38 -23.49 0.35
N LYS A 55 -11.08 -23.74 0.19
CA LYS A 55 -10.43 -24.94 0.78
C LYS A 55 -10.19 -24.87 2.29
N VAL A 56 -10.19 -23.67 2.89
CA VAL A 56 -10.05 -23.50 4.34
C VAL A 56 -11.39 -23.67 5.06
N VAL A 57 -12.49 -23.37 4.35
CA VAL A 57 -13.87 -23.45 4.86
C VAL A 57 -14.30 -24.90 5.04
N ASP A 58 -13.96 -25.80 4.11
CA ASP A 58 -14.32 -27.23 4.20
C ASP A 58 -13.69 -27.94 5.42
N TYR A 59 -12.51 -27.49 5.85
CA TYR A 59 -11.85 -28.04 7.03
C TYR A 59 -12.55 -27.65 8.34
N LEU A 60 -13.13 -26.44 8.41
CA LEU A 60 -13.80 -25.91 9.60
C LEU A 60 -15.29 -26.26 9.68
N THR A 61 -15.94 -26.51 8.54
CA THR A 61 -17.37 -26.89 8.49
C THR A 61 -17.62 -28.40 8.64
N SER A 62 -16.58 -29.24 8.53
CA SER A 62 -16.70 -30.70 8.70
C SER A 62 -16.84 -31.19 10.16
N GLY A 63 -16.72 -30.29 11.15
CA GLY A 63 -16.94 -30.59 12.56
C GLY A 63 -18.43 -30.62 12.92
N LYS A 64 -19.02 -31.83 12.92
CA LYS A 64 -20.41 -32.12 13.36
C LYS A 64 -20.77 -31.43 14.69
N GLY A 65 -21.95 -30.81 14.72
CA GLY A 65 -22.39 -29.88 15.76
C GLY A 65 -22.95 -30.45 17.07
N THR A 66 -23.29 -29.52 17.95
CA THR A 66 -24.12 -29.73 19.16
C THR A 66 -24.96 -28.46 19.39
N PRO A 67 -26.26 -28.55 19.75
CA PRO A 67 -27.15 -27.40 19.74
C PRO A 67 -27.11 -26.60 21.05
N GLY A 68 -27.04 -25.27 20.92
CA GLY A 68 -27.13 -24.34 22.05
C GLY A 68 -26.93 -22.89 21.59
N ARG A 69 -27.96 -22.27 21.01
CA ARG A 69 -27.93 -20.89 20.50
C ARG A 69 -28.58 -19.93 21.50
N PRO A 70 -27.89 -18.86 21.94
CA PRO A 70 -28.56 -17.62 22.32
C PRO A 70 -28.71 -16.69 21.11
N LYS A 71 -29.83 -15.97 21.07
CA LYS A 71 -30.20 -14.95 20.09
C LYS A 71 -29.33 -13.67 20.19
N PRO A 72 -29.32 -12.81 19.15
CA PRO A 72 -28.20 -11.93 18.83
C PRO A 72 -28.15 -10.71 19.74
N PHE A 73 -26.94 -10.38 20.20
CA PHE A 73 -26.61 -9.13 20.87
C PHE A 73 -26.27 -8.08 19.82
N GLU A 74 -26.98 -6.96 19.83
CA GLU A 74 -26.56 -5.71 19.21
C GLU A 74 -25.45 -5.13 20.08
N GLU A 75 -24.28 -4.87 19.49
CA GLU A 75 -23.22 -4.15 20.19
C GLU A 75 -22.58 -3.14 19.23
N ASP A 76 -23.01 -1.90 19.41
CA ASP A 76 -22.18 -0.70 19.23
C ASP A 76 -20.91 -0.81 20.07
N GLY A 77 -19.84 -0.15 19.61
CA GLY A 77 -18.47 -0.38 20.06
C GLY A 77 -18.26 -0.46 21.57
N ALA A 78 -17.85 -1.65 22.03
CA ALA A 78 -17.10 -1.87 23.27
C ALA A 78 -16.31 -3.19 23.16
N GLU A 79 -15.28 -3.30 23.99
CA GLU A 79 -14.20 -4.30 23.98
C GLU A 79 -14.68 -5.76 23.98
N CYS A 80 -14.07 -6.58 23.12
CA CYS A 80 -14.13 -8.03 23.27
C CYS A 80 -12.81 -8.53 23.88
N GLN A 81 -12.72 -8.47 25.21
CA GLN A 81 -11.82 -9.34 25.98
C GLN A 81 -12.58 -10.61 26.35
N ASN A 82 -12.63 -11.58 25.46
CA ASN A 82 -13.00 -12.95 25.83
C ASN A 82 -11.77 -13.85 25.61
N LYS A 83 -10.99 -14.02 26.68
CA LYS A 83 -9.81 -14.91 26.72
C LYS A 83 -10.27 -16.35 26.57
N LEU A 84 -10.03 -16.95 25.40
CA LEU A 84 -9.86 -18.40 25.29
C LEU A 84 -8.55 -18.82 26.01
N PRO A 85 -8.45 -20.07 26.53
CA PRO A 85 -7.29 -20.48 27.31
C PRO A 85 -6.01 -20.34 26.49
N ALA A 86 -5.06 -19.59 27.04
CA ALA A 86 -3.75 -19.41 26.45
C ALA A 86 -3.08 -20.78 26.27
N ARG A 87 -3.11 -21.32 25.04
CA ARG A 87 -2.09 -22.28 24.61
C ARG A 87 -0.78 -21.51 24.69
N LYS A 88 0.10 -21.93 25.61
CA LYS A 88 1.50 -21.49 25.63
C LYS A 88 2.08 -21.79 24.25
N ALA A 89 2.13 -20.78 23.39
CA ALA A 89 2.91 -20.83 22.18
C ALA A 89 4.36 -20.97 22.66
N GLY A 90 4.96 -22.14 22.47
CA GLY A 90 6.40 -22.30 22.69
C GLY A 90 7.11 -21.23 21.88
N ALA A 91 8.08 -20.54 22.49
CA ALA A 91 8.84 -19.49 21.82
C ALA A 91 9.50 -20.09 20.57
N LYS A 92 8.89 -19.88 19.40
CA LYS A 92 9.44 -20.35 18.13
C LYS A 92 10.69 -19.51 17.88
N LEU A 93 11.85 -20.14 17.99
CA LEU A 93 13.14 -19.47 17.80
C LEU A 93 13.29 -19.13 16.31
N LEU A 94 13.59 -17.87 16.01
CA LEU A 94 13.87 -17.40 14.64
C LEU A 94 15.09 -18.14 14.09
N LYS A 95 14.92 -18.81 12.95
CA LYS A 95 15.98 -19.57 12.29
C LYS A 95 16.93 -18.65 11.52
N ASN A 96 16.38 -17.61 10.88
CA ASN A 96 17.14 -16.66 10.06
C ASN A 96 16.93 -15.22 10.55
N TRP A 97 17.53 -14.89 11.69
CA TRP A 97 17.44 -13.54 12.25
C TRP A 97 18.42 -12.59 11.55
N ILE A 98 17.88 -11.48 11.03
CA ILE A 98 18.64 -10.36 10.47
C ILE A 98 18.16 -9.09 11.19
N PRO A 99 19.04 -8.19 11.66
CA PRO A 99 18.62 -6.98 12.35
C PRO A 99 17.87 -6.01 11.43
N LEU A 100 16.92 -5.25 11.99
CA LEU A 100 16.17 -4.21 11.27
C LEU A 100 17.08 -3.15 10.66
N MET A 101 18.10 -2.72 11.41
CA MET A 101 19.12 -1.78 10.96
C MET A 101 20.28 -2.54 10.34
N ASN A 102 20.90 -1.96 9.32
CA ASN A 102 22.08 -2.52 8.69
C ASN A 102 23.35 -1.85 9.23
N PRO A 103 24.18 -2.52 10.05
CA PRO A 103 25.39 -1.91 10.61
C PRO A 103 26.41 -1.46 9.56
N ARG A 104 26.35 -2.03 8.35
CA ARG A 104 27.28 -1.72 7.25
C ARG A 104 26.87 -0.49 6.44
N LYS A 105 25.65 0.01 6.62
CA LYS A 105 25.12 1.16 5.89
C LYS A 105 25.25 2.38 6.82
N SER A 106 26.21 3.27 6.53
CA SER A 106 26.50 4.37 7.44
C SER A 106 25.29 5.30 7.60
N SER A 107 24.98 5.67 8.84
CA SER A 107 24.02 6.74 9.14
C SER A 107 24.58 8.14 8.86
N GLN A 108 25.88 8.25 8.54
CA GLN A 108 26.62 9.52 8.51
C GLN A 108 26.37 10.38 7.25
N HIS A 109 25.80 9.83 6.18
CA HIS A 109 25.40 10.61 5.00
C HIS A 109 23.87 10.70 4.90
N GLN A 110 23.23 11.33 5.88
CA GLN A 110 21.91 11.94 5.65
C GLN A 110 22.08 13.34 5.04
N GLU A 111 23.02 13.52 4.13
CA GLU A 111 23.16 14.78 3.42
C GLU A 111 21.94 15.00 2.53
N THR A 112 21.44 16.22 2.59
CA THR A 112 20.18 16.67 2.01
C THR A 112 20.27 16.65 0.49
N HIS A 113 19.91 15.54 -0.15
CA HIS A 113 19.67 15.57 -1.59
C HIS A 113 18.44 16.44 -1.86
N GLN A 114 18.67 17.67 -2.33
CA GLN A 114 17.66 18.56 -2.93
C GLN A 114 17.22 18.04 -4.31
N GLY A 115 17.02 16.72 -4.42
CA GLY A 115 16.60 16.04 -5.63
C GLY A 115 15.12 15.71 -5.60
N LEU A 116 14.60 15.26 -6.75
CA LEU A 116 13.28 14.65 -6.81
C LEU A 116 13.25 13.38 -5.94
N PRO A 117 12.13 13.05 -5.29
CA PRO A 117 11.98 11.80 -4.55
C PRO A 117 12.33 10.59 -5.42
N LEU A 118 13.01 9.60 -4.84
CA LEU A 118 13.28 8.32 -5.49
C LEU A 118 11.96 7.62 -5.86
N GLN A 119 11.90 7.08 -7.07
CA GLN A 119 10.79 6.26 -7.59
C GLN A 119 11.35 5.02 -8.29
N ILE A 120 11.83 4.05 -7.52
CA ILE A 120 12.40 2.82 -8.07
C ILE A 120 11.28 1.95 -8.62
N ALA A 121 11.38 1.52 -9.87
CA ALA A 121 10.39 0.65 -10.49
C ALA A 121 10.46 -0.78 -9.91
N LEU A 122 9.30 -1.35 -9.61
CA LEU A 122 9.18 -2.73 -9.14
C LEU A 122 9.68 -3.71 -10.22
N GLN A 123 10.66 -4.53 -9.87
CA GLN A 123 11.24 -5.52 -10.77
C GLN A 123 10.40 -6.80 -10.79
N LYS A 124 10.33 -7.45 -11.96
CA LYS A 124 9.75 -8.79 -12.05
C LYS A 124 10.78 -9.81 -11.58
N ASN A 125 10.76 -10.12 -10.29
CA ASN A 125 11.48 -11.26 -9.71
C ASN A 125 10.47 -12.24 -9.08
N ASN A 126 10.93 -13.43 -8.70
CA ASN A 126 10.10 -14.47 -8.06
C ASN A 126 9.96 -14.26 -6.54
N TRP A 127 10.27 -13.07 -6.01
CA TRP A 127 10.16 -12.82 -4.58
C TRP A 127 8.73 -12.48 -4.18
N ALA A 128 8.32 -13.00 -3.03
CA ALA A 128 7.02 -12.72 -2.48
C ALA A 128 6.92 -11.25 -2.09
N SER A 129 5.78 -10.63 -2.38
CA SER A 129 5.50 -9.30 -1.87
C SER A 129 5.17 -9.34 -0.38
N VAL A 130 5.43 -8.24 0.34
CA VAL A 130 5.06 -8.10 1.75
C VAL A 130 3.58 -8.40 1.97
N THR A 131 2.71 -7.87 1.10
CA THR A 131 1.25 -8.08 1.16
C THR A 131 0.90 -9.57 1.01
N SER A 132 1.54 -10.29 0.09
CA SER A 132 1.35 -11.73 -0.13
C SER A 132 1.77 -12.57 1.07
N VAL A 133 2.90 -12.24 1.69
CA VAL A 133 3.39 -12.91 2.90
C VAL A 133 2.41 -12.74 4.04
N LEU A 134 2.00 -11.49 4.34
CA LEU A 134 1.06 -11.19 5.42
C LEU A 134 -0.28 -11.90 5.18
N HIS A 135 -0.79 -11.83 3.96
CA HIS A 135 -2.06 -12.45 3.60
C HIS A 135 -2.06 -13.98 3.79
N GLN A 136 -1.05 -14.68 3.28
CA GLN A 136 -0.98 -16.16 3.35
C GLN A 136 -0.61 -16.71 4.74
N THR A 137 -0.19 -15.83 5.65
CA THR A 137 0.17 -16.18 7.04
C THR A 137 -0.77 -15.52 8.05
N MET A 138 -1.94 -15.05 7.61
CA MET A 138 -2.94 -14.47 8.49
C MET A 138 -3.28 -15.44 9.64
N PRO A 139 -3.27 -14.97 10.91
CA PRO A 139 -3.65 -15.79 12.05
C PRO A 139 -5.08 -16.32 11.90
N ALA A 140 -5.33 -17.55 12.37
CA ALA A 140 -6.62 -18.21 12.22
C ALA A 140 -7.79 -17.41 12.81
N GLU A 141 -7.58 -16.75 13.94
CA GLU A 141 -8.59 -15.88 14.57
C GLU A 141 -8.95 -14.68 13.67
N GLN A 142 -7.95 -14.02 13.10
CA GLN A 142 -8.17 -12.89 12.19
C GLN A 142 -8.88 -13.35 10.91
N ALA A 143 -8.50 -14.50 10.35
CA ALA A 143 -9.15 -15.08 9.19
C ALA A 143 -10.63 -15.42 9.47
N PHE A 144 -10.93 -15.95 10.66
CA PHE A 144 -12.30 -16.24 11.08
C PHE A 144 -13.17 -14.98 11.13
N TYR A 145 -12.69 -13.90 11.75
CA TYR A 145 -13.45 -12.64 11.82
C TYR A 145 -13.62 -11.98 10.45
N LEU A 146 -12.62 -12.09 9.58
CA LEU A 146 -12.68 -11.57 8.22
C LEU A 146 -13.74 -12.30 7.38
N GLU A 147 -13.79 -13.63 7.46
CA GLU A 147 -14.81 -14.41 6.72
C GLU A 147 -16.21 -14.10 7.24
N ARG A 148 -16.40 -14.02 8.57
CA ARG A 148 -17.70 -13.64 9.15
C ARG A 148 -18.13 -12.22 8.76
N TRP A 149 -17.18 -11.30 8.60
CA TRP A 149 -17.49 -9.97 8.06
C TRP A 149 -17.93 -10.05 6.60
N LYS A 150 -17.22 -10.81 5.78
CA LYS A 150 -17.55 -11.02 4.36
C LYS A 150 -18.94 -11.66 4.19
N GLU A 151 -19.26 -12.71 4.94
CA GLU A 151 -20.59 -13.33 4.94
C GLU A 151 -21.69 -12.32 5.27
N ARG A 152 -21.48 -11.47 6.29
CA ARG A 152 -22.45 -10.41 6.65
C ARG A 152 -22.60 -9.37 5.55
N MET A 153 -21.52 -8.99 4.87
CA MET A 153 -21.59 -8.04 3.75
C MET A 153 -22.30 -8.63 2.54
N ILE A 154 -22.05 -9.90 2.21
CA ILE A 154 -22.76 -10.62 1.13
C ILE A 154 -24.24 -10.74 1.46
N LEU A 155 -24.60 -11.06 2.71
CA LEU A 155 -26.01 -11.10 3.14
C LEU A 155 -26.69 -9.73 3.04
N LYS A 156 -25.96 -8.63 3.29
CA LYS A 156 -26.49 -7.26 3.26
C LYS A 156 -26.61 -6.69 1.85
N LEU A 157 -25.61 -6.91 1.00
CA LEU A 157 -25.46 -6.26 -0.31
C LEU A 157 -25.78 -7.20 -1.49
N GLY A 158 -25.91 -8.50 -1.24
CA GLY A 158 -25.84 -9.52 -2.28
C GLY A 158 -24.39 -9.78 -2.72
N LYS A 159 -24.19 -10.85 -3.49
CA LYS A 159 -22.85 -11.22 -3.99
C LYS A 159 -22.29 -10.17 -4.96
N GLU A 160 -23.10 -9.73 -5.92
CA GLU A 160 -22.72 -8.69 -6.89
C GLU A 160 -22.45 -7.36 -6.20
N GLY A 161 -23.33 -6.93 -5.28
CA GLY A 161 -23.12 -5.70 -4.52
C GLY A 161 -21.88 -5.74 -3.61
N PHE A 162 -21.51 -6.92 -3.10
CA PHE A 162 -20.24 -7.09 -2.39
C PHE A 162 -19.02 -6.98 -3.32
N GLU A 163 -19.07 -7.56 -4.51
CA GLU A 163 -18.00 -7.44 -5.52
C GLU A 163 -17.81 -5.98 -5.97
N GLU A 164 -18.91 -5.25 -6.18
CA GLU A 164 -18.88 -3.82 -6.48
C GLU A 164 -18.30 -3.02 -5.30
N TYR A 165 -18.76 -3.28 -4.07
CA TYR A 165 -18.24 -2.64 -2.86
C TYR A 165 -16.73 -2.81 -2.70
N VAL A 166 -16.23 -4.03 -2.93
CA VAL A 166 -14.80 -4.33 -2.87
C VAL A 166 -14.04 -3.56 -3.96
N THR A 167 -14.55 -3.57 -5.19
CA THR A 167 -13.94 -2.86 -6.33
C THR A 167 -13.86 -1.36 -6.08
N ASP A 168 -14.96 -0.75 -5.62
CA ASP A 168 -15.03 0.67 -5.28
C ASP A 168 -14.09 1.03 -4.11
N THR A 169 -14.00 0.17 -3.08
CA THR A 169 -13.05 0.34 -1.97
C THR A 169 -11.60 0.36 -2.47
N PHE A 170 -11.23 -0.55 -3.36
CA PHE A 170 -9.88 -0.57 -3.96
C PHE A 170 -9.63 0.66 -4.83
N GLN A 171 -10.61 1.07 -5.64
CA GLN A 171 -10.46 2.24 -6.51
C GLN A 171 -10.29 3.53 -5.70
N LYS A 172 -11.04 3.70 -4.61
CA LYS A 172 -10.89 4.82 -3.66
C LYS A 172 -9.49 4.87 -3.05
N GLY A 173 -9.00 3.72 -2.57
CA GLY A 173 -7.64 3.60 -2.04
C GLY A 173 -6.59 4.00 -3.09
N LYS A 174 -6.69 3.47 -4.31
CA LYS A 174 -5.77 3.80 -5.41
C LYS A 174 -5.79 5.30 -5.76
N SER A 175 -6.98 5.89 -5.88
CA SER A 175 -7.12 7.31 -6.16
C SER A 175 -6.54 8.16 -5.03
N PHE A 176 -6.72 7.76 -3.76
CA PHE A 176 -6.13 8.45 -2.62
C PHE A 176 -4.60 8.41 -2.64
N HIS A 177 -3.97 7.25 -2.87
CA HIS A 177 -2.50 7.17 -2.99
C HIS A 177 -1.96 8.04 -4.14
N ALA A 178 -2.63 8.04 -5.30
CA ALA A 178 -2.25 8.91 -6.42
C ALA A 178 -2.35 10.41 -6.05
N ALA A 179 -3.36 10.81 -5.29
CA ALA A 179 -3.47 12.18 -4.77
C ALA A 179 -2.34 12.51 -3.78
N MET A 180 -1.99 11.57 -2.89
CA MET A 180 -0.88 11.75 -1.95
C MET A 180 0.46 11.89 -2.65
N GLU A 181 0.73 11.05 -3.67
CA GLU A 181 1.93 11.15 -4.51
C GLU A 181 2.00 12.53 -5.18
N ALA A 182 0.92 12.98 -5.83
CA ALA A 182 0.87 14.28 -6.49
C ALA A 182 1.07 15.46 -5.52
N LEU A 183 0.43 15.43 -4.34
CA LEU A 183 0.57 16.47 -3.32
C LEU A 183 1.99 16.54 -2.76
N LEU A 184 2.62 15.40 -2.49
CA LEU A 184 3.97 15.34 -1.93
C LEU A 184 5.04 15.73 -2.97
N LEU A 185 4.84 15.39 -4.25
CA LEU A 185 5.66 15.89 -5.36
C LEU A 185 5.52 17.41 -5.53
N ALA A 186 4.28 17.93 -5.49
CA ALA A 186 4.02 19.37 -5.59
C ALA A 186 4.54 20.15 -4.37
N LYS A 187 4.58 19.55 -3.18
CA LYS A 187 5.19 20.17 -2.00
C LYS A 187 6.72 20.25 -2.11
N GLY A 188 7.34 19.27 -2.79
CA GLY A 188 8.77 19.27 -3.10
C GLY A 188 9.15 20.26 -4.21
N ASN A 189 8.26 20.48 -5.18
CA ASN A 189 8.44 21.43 -6.28
C ASN A 189 7.65 22.72 -6.01
N VAL A 190 8.31 23.79 -5.58
CA VAL A 190 7.68 25.12 -5.49
C VAL A 190 7.22 25.56 -6.88
N GLY A 191 5.97 25.25 -7.26
CA GLY A 191 5.41 25.64 -8.54
C GLY A 191 4.26 24.77 -9.04
N LYS A 192 3.04 25.31 -8.87
CA LYS A 192 1.77 24.99 -9.55
C LYS A 192 0.86 23.97 -8.84
N GLY A 193 -0.20 24.52 -8.26
CA GLY A 193 -1.36 23.77 -7.82
C GLY A 193 -2.11 23.15 -9.00
N GLN A 194 -2.59 21.93 -8.78
CA GLN A 194 -3.55 21.27 -9.65
C GLN A 194 -4.89 21.13 -8.93
N ALA A 195 -5.96 21.17 -9.71
CA ALA A 195 -7.34 21.12 -9.27
C ALA A 195 -7.66 19.79 -8.56
N GLU A 196 -8.29 19.87 -7.40
CA GLU A 196 -8.73 18.73 -6.59
C GLU A 196 -9.89 17.98 -7.28
N ASP A 197 -9.75 16.66 -7.40
CA ASP A 197 -10.87 15.77 -7.71
C ASP A 197 -11.82 15.70 -6.50
N THR A 198 -13.06 16.14 -6.68
CA THR A 198 -14.05 16.37 -5.62
C THR A 198 -14.39 15.10 -4.82
N SER A 199 -14.19 13.91 -5.39
CA SER A 199 -14.48 12.61 -4.76
C SER A 199 -13.48 12.20 -3.66
N ILE A 200 -12.24 12.71 -3.71
CA ILE A 200 -11.17 12.39 -2.74
C ILE A 200 -11.06 13.49 -1.67
N SER A 201 -11.85 14.56 -1.79
CA SER A 201 -11.79 15.74 -0.91
C SER A 201 -11.82 15.38 0.58
N GLY A 202 -12.71 14.45 1.00
CA GLY A 202 -12.79 14.02 2.40
C GLY A 202 -11.50 13.40 2.93
N TYR A 203 -10.93 12.42 2.22
CA TYR A 203 -9.68 11.79 2.66
C TYR A 203 -8.49 12.78 2.64
N VAL A 204 -8.41 13.65 1.64
CA VAL A 204 -7.36 14.68 1.56
C VAL A 204 -7.51 15.70 2.69
N MET A 205 -8.74 16.13 3.00
CA MET A 205 -9.03 16.99 4.15
C MET A 205 -8.62 16.31 5.47
N SER A 206 -8.93 15.03 5.62
CA SER A 206 -8.61 14.23 6.82
C SER A 206 -7.11 14.27 7.14
N VAL A 207 -6.23 14.14 6.15
CA VAL A 207 -4.76 14.12 6.32
C VAL A 207 -4.09 15.48 6.26
N ARG A 208 -4.82 16.56 6.00
CA ARG A 208 -4.25 17.90 5.78
C ARG A 208 -3.34 18.36 6.92
N HIS A 209 -3.70 18.05 8.16
CA HIS A 209 -2.90 18.40 9.34
C HIS A 209 -1.61 17.57 9.42
N VAL A 210 -1.64 16.28 9.07
CA VAL A 210 -0.45 15.42 9.01
C VAL A 210 0.50 15.86 7.90
N LEU A 211 -0.05 16.24 6.75
CA LEU A 211 0.71 16.74 5.61
C LEU A 211 1.54 17.99 5.92
N GLN A 212 1.11 18.82 6.88
CA GLN A 212 1.87 20.01 7.29
C GLN A 212 3.19 19.63 7.98
N ASP A 213 3.17 18.55 8.76
CA ASP A 213 4.31 18.04 9.53
C ASP A 213 5.30 17.20 8.68
N ILE A 214 4.96 16.90 7.43
CA ILE A 214 5.80 16.14 6.49
C ILE A 214 6.71 17.08 5.70
N THR A 215 8.00 16.80 5.69
CA THR A 215 9.03 17.56 4.97
C THR A 215 10.06 16.60 4.35
N ARG A 216 10.95 17.10 3.49
CA ARG A 216 12.08 16.35 2.91
C ARG A 216 11.70 14.94 2.42
N VAL A 217 10.79 14.87 1.45
CA VAL A 217 10.37 13.61 0.84
C VAL A 217 11.55 12.99 0.07
N ARG A 218 11.99 11.80 0.48
CA ARG A 218 13.14 11.08 -0.10
C ARG A 218 12.73 10.03 -1.12
N ALA A 219 11.56 9.42 -0.96
CA ALA A 219 11.03 8.42 -1.89
C ALA A 219 9.50 8.45 -1.91
N LEU A 220 8.91 8.14 -3.06
CA LEU A 220 7.46 8.01 -3.26
C LEU A 220 7.17 6.83 -4.17
N GLU A 221 6.19 5.99 -3.83
CA GLU A 221 5.76 4.84 -4.64
C GLU A 221 6.96 4.05 -5.19
N SER A 222 7.90 3.76 -4.30
CA SER A 222 9.22 3.26 -4.64
C SER A 222 9.37 1.80 -4.24
N ALA A 223 9.90 0.98 -5.15
CA ALA A 223 10.11 -0.43 -4.91
C ALA A 223 11.24 -0.66 -3.91
N VAL A 224 11.05 -1.62 -3.02
CA VAL A 224 12.04 -2.04 -2.02
C VAL A 224 12.22 -3.54 -2.08
N GLN A 225 13.43 -4.00 -1.80
CA GLN A 225 13.72 -5.42 -1.80
C GLN A 225 14.73 -5.80 -0.71
N HIS A 226 14.53 -6.98 -0.11
CA HIS A 226 15.47 -7.52 0.87
C HIS A 226 16.12 -8.79 0.32
N GLU A 227 17.32 -8.66 -0.26
CA GLU A 227 17.98 -9.77 -0.98
C GLU A 227 18.17 -11.02 -0.09
N ALA A 228 18.72 -10.84 1.12
CA ALA A 228 18.99 -11.96 2.03
C ALA A 228 17.73 -12.66 2.55
N LEU A 229 16.59 -11.95 2.65
CA LEU A 229 15.32 -12.51 3.10
C LEU A 229 14.37 -12.87 1.94
N CYS A 230 14.73 -12.51 0.71
CA CYS A 230 14.02 -12.81 -0.55
C CYS A 230 12.55 -12.36 -0.56
N TYR A 231 12.27 -11.12 -0.16
CA TYR A 231 10.97 -10.48 -0.31
C TYR A 231 11.11 -9.07 -0.90
N GLN A 232 10.01 -8.53 -1.41
CA GLN A 232 9.95 -7.20 -2.00
C GLN A 232 8.64 -6.49 -1.69
N GLY A 233 8.50 -5.24 -2.09
CA GLY A 233 7.23 -4.53 -2.07
C GLY A 233 7.34 -3.11 -2.62
N LEU A 234 6.24 -2.37 -2.51
CA LEU A 234 6.13 -0.98 -2.90
C LEU A 234 5.78 -0.14 -1.67
N THR A 235 6.63 0.84 -1.35
CA THR A 235 6.41 1.74 -0.21
C THR A 235 5.75 3.02 -0.69
N ASP A 236 4.77 3.52 0.06
CA ASP A 236 4.07 4.73 -0.34
C ASP A 236 4.97 5.97 -0.28
N CYS A 237 5.63 6.20 0.86
CA CYS A 237 6.41 7.41 1.08
C CYS A 237 7.53 7.21 2.11
N ILE A 238 8.66 7.86 1.89
CA ILE A 238 9.72 8.03 2.89
C ILE A 238 9.99 9.53 3.01
N ALA A 239 9.78 10.10 4.20
CA ALA A 239 9.92 11.53 4.42
C ALA A 239 10.19 11.85 5.90
N ASP A 240 10.63 13.07 6.18
CA ASP A 240 10.77 13.57 7.55
C ASP A 240 9.37 13.95 8.08
N TYR A 241 8.88 13.26 9.12
CA TYR A 241 7.69 13.64 9.88
C TYR A 241 8.14 14.20 11.23
N ARG A 242 7.81 15.47 11.50
CA ARG A 242 8.25 16.20 12.71
C ARG A 242 9.76 16.09 12.95
N GLY A 243 10.54 16.17 11.87
CA GLY A 243 12.00 16.10 11.88
C GLY A 243 12.60 14.69 12.02
N GLN A 244 11.79 13.63 12.07
CA GLN A 244 12.25 12.24 12.09
C GLN A 244 11.99 11.57 10.75
N LEU A 245 13.03 10.97 10.15
CA LEU A 245 12.88 10.23 8.90
C LEU A 245 12.05 8.97 9.12
N CYS A 246 10.89 8.91 8.49
CA CYS A 246 9.92 7.83 8.65
C CYS A 246 9.58 7.17 7.31
N LEU A 247 9.31 5.87 7.37
CA LEU A 247 8.48 5.23 6.36
C LEU A 247 7.02 5.54 6.67
N ILE A 248 6.33 6.16 5.73
CA ILE A 248 4.93 6.58 5.88
C ILE A 248 4.05 5.65 5.02
N ASP A 249 3.07 5.01 5.66
CA ASP A 249 2.07 4.16 5.01
C ASP A 249 0.69 4.83 5.15
N TRP A 250 0.04 5.08 4.03
CA TRP A 250 -1.28 5.72 3.96
C TRP A 250 -2.36 4.65 3.91
N LYS A 251 -3.45 4.85 4.65
CA LYS A 251 -4.62 3.96 4.63
C LYS A 251 -5.91 4.77 4.63
N THR A 252 -6.88 4.34 3.83
CA THR A 252 -8.26 4.85 3.91
C THR A 252 -9.09 3.96 4.82
N SER A 253 -10.00 4.53 5.60
CA SER A 253 -10.97 3.76 6.38
C SER A 253 -12.33 4.44 6.46
N GLU A 254 -13.39 3.63 6.52
CA GLU A 254 -14.74 4.10 6.86
C GLU A 254 -14.98 4.09 8.38
N LYS A 255 -14.14 3.38 9.15
CA LYS A 255 -14.29 3.27 10.61
C LYS A 255 -13.10 3.89 11.31
N PRO A 256 -13.30 4.60 12.43
CA PRO A 256 -12.21 5.19 13.19
C PRO A 256 -11.25 4.10 13.70
N LYS A 257 -9.94 4.38 13.61
CA LYS A 257 -8.84 3.54 14.07
C LYS A 257 -7.97 4.31 15.06
N PRO A 258 -8.46 4.59 16.28
CA PRO A 258 -7.78 5.47 17.22
C PRO A 258 -6.52 4.88 17.84
N PHE A 259 -6.38 3.55 17.84
CA PHE A 259 -5.20 2.87 18.38
C PHE A 259 -4.51 2.02 17.31
N LEU A 260 -3.18 1.91 17.39
CA LEU A 260 -2.36 1.11 16.48
C LEU A 260 -2.85 -0.35 16.37
N GLN A 261 -3.29 -0.94 17.49
CA GLN A 261 -3.84 -2.30 17.52
C GLN A 261 -5.10 -2.49 16.66
N ASN A 262 -5.82 -1.41 16.34
CA ASN A 262 -7.00 -1.48 15.46
C ASN A 262 -6.63 -1.60 13.97
N THR A 263 -5.34 -1.55 13.63
CA THR A 263 -4.80 -1.53 12.27
C THR A 263 -4.20 -2.89 11.83
N TYR A 264 -4.41 -3.94 12.62
CA TYR A 264 -4.06 -5.32 12.26
C TYR A 264 -2.60 -5.49 11.84
N ASP A 265 -2.35 -5.95 10.60
CA ASP A 265 -1.02 -6.24 10.07
C ASP A 265 -0.29 -4.98 9.52
N ASN A 266 -0.91 -3.79 9.52
CA ASN A 266 -0.25 -2.56 9.02
C ASN A 266 1.11 -2.26 9.70
N PRO A 267 1.28 -2.43 11.03
CA PRO A 267 2.58 -2.22 11.67
C PRO A 267 3.64 -3.25 11.20
N LEU A 268 3.23 -4.47 10.85
CA LEU A 268 4.13 -5.48 10.27
C LEU A 268 4.56 -5.09 8.86
N GLN A 269 3.64 -4.55 8.05
CA GLN A 269 3.94 -4.05 6.71
C GLN A 269 4.98 -2.93 6.76
N ILE A 270 4.80 -1.96 7.67
CA ILE A 270 5.77 -0.88 7.89
C ILE A 270 7.15 -1.44 8.29
N ALA A 271 7.20 -2.32 9.29
CA ALA A 271 8.47 -2.92 9.72
C ALA A 271 9.16 -3.72 8.60
N ALA A 272 8.40 -4.47 7.81
CA ALA A 272 8.90 -5.22 6.66
C ALA A 272 9.55 -4.31 5.62
N TYR A 273 8.90 -3.18 5.31
CA TYR A 273 9.44 -2.21 4.36
C TYR A 273 10.67 -1.48 4.90
N ILE A 274 10.68 -1.09 6.18
CA ILE A 274 11.87 -0.50 6.81
C ILE A 274 13.06 -1.47 6.72
N GLY A 275 12.86 -2.74 7.06
CA GLY A 275 13.89 -3.76 6.93
C GLY A 275 14.37 -3.93 5.49
N ALA A 276 13.46 -3.91 4.51
CA ALA A 276 13.86 -3.95 3.10
C ALA A 276 14.73 -2.76 2.72
N ILE A 277 14.30 -1.53 3.01
CA ILE A 277 15.04 -0.29 2.69
C ILE A 277 16.44 -0.30 3.30
N ASN A 278 16.57 -0.72 4.56
CA ASN A 278 17.85 -0.71 5.27
C ASN A 278 18.87 -1.71 4.69
N HIS A 279 18.39 -2.77 4.04
CA HIS A 279 19.20 -3.81 3.40
C HIS A 279 19.21 -3.75 1.87
N ASP A 280 18.51 -2.78 1.29
CA ASP A 280 18.49 -2.52 -0.15
C ASP A 280 19.60 -1.54 -0.55
N ARG A 281 20.41 -1.93 -1.55
CA ARG A 281 21.55 -1.16 -2.07
C ARG A 281 21.11 0.04 -2.91
N ASN A 282 19.87 0.06 -3.39
CA ASN A 282 19.35 1.17 -4.18
C ASN A 282 19.01 2.40 -3.32
N TYR A 283 19.01 2.25 -1.99
CA TYR A 283 18.80 3.32 -1.04
C TYR A 283 20.12 3.62 -0.35
N GLU A 284 20.52 4.89 -0.26
CA GLU A 284 21.78 5.27 0.39
C GLU A 284 21.61 5.61 1.89
N PHE A 285 20.37 5.71 2.35
CA PHE A 285 20.01 6.05 3.73
C PHE A 285 19.33 4.88 4.45
N GLN A 286 19.22 4.98 5.78
CA GLN A 286 18.42 4.10 6.62
C GLN A 286 17.25 4.82 7.25
N VAL A 287 16.18 4.06 7.48
CA VAL A 287 14.97 4.49 8.18
C VAL A 287 14.87 3.69 9.48
N ASN A 288 14.55 4.35 10.57
CA ASN A 288 14.38 3.71 11.88
C ASN A 288 12.98 3.89 12.48
N CYS A 289 12.17 4.80 11.93
CA CYS A 289 10.82 5.09 12.40
C CYS A 289 9.78 4.81 11.32
N GLY A 290 8.55 4.54 11.75
CA GLY A 290 7.39 4.34 10.89
C GLY A 290 6.26 5.31 11.24
N LEU A 291 5.40 5.61 10.28
CA LEU A 291 4.18 6.39 10.49
C LEU A 291 3.04 5.75 9.70
N LEU A 292 2.03 5.26 10.42
CA LEU A 292 0.78 4.82 9.80
C LEU A 292 -0.24 5.94 9.87
N VAL A 293 -0.78 6.38 8.73
CA VAL A 293 -1.80 7.43 8.68
C VAL A 293 -3.10 6.87 8.17
N VAL A 294 -4.15 6.90 9.01
CA VAL A 294 -5.49 6.42 8.66
C VAL A 294 -6.39 7.62 8.37
N ALA A 295 -6.72 7.82 7.10
CA ALA A 295 -7.59 8.85 6.58
C ALA A 295 -9.06 8.41 6.53
N TYR A 296 -9.97 9.35 6.78
CA TYR A 296 -11.41 9.08 6.82
C TYR A 296 -12.18 9.81 5.72
N LYS A 297 -13.21 9.13 5.20
CA LYS A 297 -14.01 9.61 4.07
C LYS A 297 -14.79 10.88 4.38
N ASP A 298 -15.20 11.04 5.64
CA ASP A 298 -16.02 12.15 6.13
C ASP A 298 -15.22 13.46 6.34
N GLY A 299 -13.89 13.43 6.15
CA GLY A 299 -13.02 14.58 6.40
C GLY A 299 -12.66 14.79 7.87
N SER A 300 -13.10 13.90 8.77
CA SER A 300 -12.66 13.93 10.16
C SER A 300 -11.14 13.78 10.25
N PRO A 301 -10.47 14.38 11.27
CA PRO A 301 -9.01 14.32 11.37
C PRO A 301 -8.47 12.89 11.34
N ALA A 302 -7.53 12.64 10.44
CA ALA A 302 -6.82 11.37 10.34
C ALA A 302 -6.14 11.00 11.66
N HIS A 303 -6.08 9.70 11.94
CA HIS A 303 -5.25 9.21 13.04
C HIS A 303 -3.85 8.90 12.53
N SER A 304 -2.84 9.44 13.20
CA SER A 304 -1.43 9.19 12.91
C SER A 304 -0.83 8.34 14.03
N HIS A 305 -0.35 7.14 13.66
CA HIS A 305 0.30 6.23 14.60
C HIS A 305 1.80 6.22 14.32
N PHE A 306 2.54 7.01 15.09
CA PHE A 306 3.99 7.03 15.03
C PHE A 306 4.56 5.76 15.68
N MET A 307 5.51 5.14 14.99
CA MET A 307 6.23 3.96 15.45
C MET A 307 7.69 4.32 15.67
N SER A 308 8.13 4.33 16.93
CA SER A 308 9.54 4.53 17.27
C SER A 308 10.40 3.34 16.82
N PHE A 309 11.71 3.51 16.88
CA PHE A 309 12.66 2.45 16.58
C PHE A 309 12.43 1.16 17.39
N GLU A 310 12.14 1.30 18.69
CA GLU A 310 11.87 0.17 19.59
C GLU A 310 10.61 -0.58 19.13
N LEU A 311 9.56 0.16 18.76
CA LEU A 311 8.31 -0.44 18.31
C LEU A 311 8.47 -1.09 16.93
N CYS A 312 9.15 -0.43 16.00
CA CYS A 312 9.49 -1.01 14.69
C CYS A 312 10.32 -2.29 14.85
N SER A 313 11.26 -2.34 15.79
CA SER A 313 12.06 -3.54 16.08
C SER A 313 11.20 -4.69 16.62
N GLN A 314 10.25 -4.41 17.51
CA GLN A 314 9.31 -5.43 18.01
C GLN A 314 8.42 -6.00 16.89
N TYR A 315 7.93 -5.15 15.99
CA TYR A 315 7.14 -5.61 14.83
C TYR A 315 8.00 -6.28 13.77
N TRP A 316 9.28 -5.93 13.65
CA TRP A 316 10.23 -6.61 12.79
C TRP A 316 10.42 -8.07 13.18
N ASP A 317 10.61 -8.36 14.47
CA ASP A 317 10.72 -9.74 14.96
C ASP A 317 9.45 -10.55 14.65
N LYS A 318 8.26 -9.94 14.81
CA LYS A 318 6.98 -10.55 14.45
C LYS A 318 6.87 -10.77 12.93
N TRP A 319 7.34 -9.83 12.12
CA TRP A 319 7.37 -9.95 10.66
C TRP A 319 8.27 -11.11 10.22
N LEU A 320 9.46 -11.25 10.81
CA LEU A 320 10.36 -12.36 10.50
C LEU A 320 9.70 -13.72 10.78
N LEU A 321 8.95 -13.85 11.87
CA LEU A 321 8.18 -15.07 12.16
C LEU A 321 7.13 -15.36 11.08
N ARG A 322 6.40 -14.34 10.61
CA ARG A 322 5.43 -14.46 9.50
C ARG A 322 6.13 -14.86 8.20
N LEU A 323 7.29 -14.29 7.92
CA LEU A 323 8.07 -14.64 6.72
C LEU A 323 8.60 -16.08 6.77
N GLU A 324 9.05 -16.56 7.93
CA GLU A 324 9.44 -17.96 8.11
C GLU A 324 8.26 -18.91 7.91
N GLU A 325 7.10 -18.61 8.50
CA GLU A 325 5.88 -19.40 8.30
C GLU A 325 5.49 -19.47 6.82
N PHE A 326 5.59 -18.35 6.10
CA PHE A 326 5.32 -18.31 4.66
C PHE A 326 6.27 -19.23 3.88
N LYS A 327 7.57 -19.19 4.19
CA LYS A 327 8.58 -20.04 3.55
C LYS A 327 8.37 -21.52 3.87
N GLU A 328 7.95 -21.86 5.09
CA GLU A 328 7.61 -23.23 5.50
C GLU A 328 6.39 -23.74 4.69
N LYS A 329 5.30 -22.97 4.64
CA LYS A 329 4.11 -23.28 3.81
C LYS A 329 4.43 -23.45 2.32
N GLY A 330 5.42 -22.72 1.80
CA GLY A 330 5.88 -22.85 0.41
C GLY A 330 6.59 -24.18 0.13
N LYS A 331 7.41 -24.65 1.07
CA LYS A 331 8.13 -25.93 0.96
C LYS A 331 7.19 -27.14 1.04
N ASP A 332 6.20 -27.10 1.90
CA ASP A 332 5.23 -28.19 2.06
C ASP A 332 4.42 -28.41 0.78
N LYS A 333 4.04 -27.32 0.09
CA LYS A 333 3.34 -27.39 -1.21
C LYS A 333 4.23 -27.98 -2.32
N ALA A 334 5.52 -27.69 -2.32
CA ALA A 334 6.45 -28.26 -3.30
C ALA A 334 6.70 -29.75 -3.06
N THR A 335 6.68 -30.19 -1.80
CA THR A 335 6.92 -31.58 -1.41
C THR A 335 5.70 -32.48 -1.67
N GLN A 336 4.48 -31.94 -1.68
CA GLN A 336 3.25 -32.67 -1.99
C GLN A 336 2.98 -32.88 -3.50
N ILE A 337 3.80 -32.28 -4.37
CA ILE A 337 3.66 -32.37 -5.84
C ILE A 337 4.62 -33.43 -6.43
N ILE A 338 5.53 -33.96 -5.61
CA ILE A 338 6.43 -35.08 -5.91
C ILE A 338 5.81 -36.33 -5.30
#